data_AF-A0A932QKQ6-F1
#
_entry.id   AF-A0A932QKQ6-F1
#
_cell.length_a   1.000
_cell.length_b   1.000
_cell.length_c   1.000
_cell.angle_alpha   90.00
_cell.angle_beta   90.00
_cell.angle_gamma   90.00
#
_symmetry.space_group_name_H-M   'P 1'
#
loop_
_entity.id
_entity.type
_entity.pdbx_description
1 polymer ?
#
loop_
_entity_poly.entity_id
_entity_poly.type
_entity_poly.pdbx_seq_one_letter_code
_entity_poly.pdbx_strand_id
1 'polypeptide(L)' 'MKYEFTCSQGHAPKVMTVEAMNDDEAMTKMMAMTKEHLAEMHKDMNMSDDEMKKMIMGGWRKM' A
#
# COMPACT_ATOMS: atom_id res chain seq x y z
N MET A 1 0.35 1.39 -16.38
CA MET A 1 -0.59 2.19 -15.57
C MET A 1 0.07 2.50 -14.24
N LYS A 2 -0.20 3.66 -13.66
CA LYS A 2 0.46 4.09 -12.42
C LYS A 2 -0.56 4.03 -11.29
N TYR A 3 -0.13 3.54 -10.12
CA TYR A 3 -0.99 3.43 -8.94
C TYR A 3 -0.30 4.11 -7.78
N GLU A 4 -1.09 4.76 -6.94
CA GLU A 4 -0.61 5.51 -5.79
C GLU A 4 -1.42 5.15 -4.54
N PHE A 5 -0.77 5.03 -3.39
CA PHE A 5 -1.39 4.91 -2.07
C PHE A 5 -0.64 5.81 -1.10
N THR A 6 -1.36 6.58 -0.30
CA THR A 6 -0.76 7.48 0.68
C THR A 6 -1.06 6.99 2.09
N CYS A 7 -0.01 6.75 2.88
CA CYS A 7 -0.15 6.54 4.32
C CYS A 7 0.23 7.83 5.07
N SER A 8 -0.68 8.35 5.90
CA SER A 8 -0.47 9.56 6.70
C SER A 8 -0.79 9.32 8.18
N GLN A 9 -0.56 8.11 8.69
CA GLN A 9 -0.95 7.71 10.04
C GLN A 9 0.21 7.88 11.02
N GLY A 10 0.19 8.95 11.82
CA GLY A 10 1.18 9.14 12.90
C GLY A 10 2.61 9.45 12.43
N HIS A 11 2.82 9.67 11.13
CA HIS A 11 4.07 10.11 10.53
C HIS A 11 3.79 11.05 9.35
N ALA A 12 4.83 11.74 8.85
CA ALA A 12 4.70 12.55 7.63
C ALA A 12 4.15 11.68 6.47
N PRO A 13 3.24 12.20 5.61
CA PRO A 13 2.63 11.40 4.57
C PRO A 13 3.69 10.71 3.69
N LYS A 14 3.61 9.37 3.61
CA LYS A 14 4.42 8.58 2.68
C LYS A 14 3.55 8.18 1.51
N VAL A 15 3.95 8.64 0.33
CA VAL A 15 3.32 8.26 -0.93
C VAL A 15 4.06 7.05 -1.48
N MET A 16 3.30 5.99 -1.72
CA MET A 16 3.75 4.75 -2.33
C MET A 16 3.22 4.70 -3.75
N THR A 17 4.08 4.45 -4.72
CA THR A 17 3.72 4.46 -6.14
C THR A 17 4.29 3.24 -6.84
N VAL A 18 3.46 2.58 -7.66
CA VAL A 18 3.90 1.45 -8.50
C VAL A 18 3.42 1.60 -9.94
N GLU A 19 4.19 1.04 -10.87
CA GLU A 19 3.76 0.84 -12.25
C GLU A 19 3.38 -0.63 -12.48
N ALA A 20 2.26 -0.85 -13.15
CA ALA A 20 1.72 -2.17 -13.45
C ALA A 20 0.89 -2.19 -14.73
N MET A 21 0.75 -3.36 -15.34
CA MET A 21 -0.04 -3.59 -16.55
C MET A 21 -1.52 -3.83 -16.27
N ASN A 22 -1.88 -4.21 -15.03
CA ASN A 22 -3.26 -4.44 -14.59
C ASN A 22 -3.38 -4.26 -13.07
N ASP A 23 -4.62 -4.31 -12.57
CA ASP A 23 -4.92 -4.07 -11.15
C ASP A 23 -4.37 -5.19 -10.25
N ASP A 24 -4.31 -6.45 -10.74
CA ASP A 24 -3.76 -7.57 -9.98
C ASP A 24 -2.25 -7.42 -9.74
N GLU A 25 -1.49 -7.09 -10.79
CA GLU A 25 -0.07 -6.81 -10.70
C GLU A 25 0.20 -5.58 -9.82
N ALA A 26 -0.64 -4.54 -9.94
CA ALA A 26 -0.54 -3.35 -9.10
C ALA A 26 -0.75 -3.70 -7.62
N MET A 27 -1.74 -4.54 -7.32
CA MET A 27 -2.03 -4.96 -5.95
C MET A 27 -0.86 -5.76 -5.36
N THR A 28 -0.30 -6.72 -6.10
CA THR A 28 0.86 -7.48 -5.65
C THR A 28 2.05 -6.57 -5.33
N LYS A 29 2.35 -5.60 -6.20
CA LYS A 29 3.44 -4.64 -5.99
C LYS A 29 3.17 -3.71 -4.79
N MET A 30 1.94 -3.20 -4.66
CA MET A 30 1.57 -2.33 -3.53
C MET A 30 1.57 -3.05 -2.19
N MET A 31 1.13 -4.31 -2.15
CA MET A 31 1.19 -5.14 -0.95
C MET A 31 2.62 -5.32 -0.47
N ALA A 32 3.57 -5.60 -1.36
CA ALA A 32 4.98 -5.74 -1.02
C ALA A 32 5.55 -4.45 -0.39
N MET A 33 5.35 -3.31 -1.05
CA MET A 33 5.81 -2.00 -0.54
C MET A 33 5.12 -1.59 0.77
N THR A 34 3.82 -1.86 0.89
CA THR A 34 3.06 -1.51 2.10
C THR A 34 3.50 -2.37 3.28
N LYS A 35 3.80 -3.65 3.06
CA LYS A 35 4.31 -4.54 4.11
C LYS A 35 5.66 -4.09 4.66
N GLU A 36 6.58 -3.66 3.79
CA GLU A 36 7.84 -3.05 4.20
C GLU A 36 7.61 -1.77 5.02
N HIS A 37 6.70 -0.90 4.55
CA HIS A 37 6.34 0.32 5.29
C HIS A 37 5.75 0.02 6.67
N LEU A 38 4.86 -0.98 6.78
CA LEU A 38 4.27 -1.38 8.06
C LEU A 38 5.34 -1.91 9.01
N ALA A 39 6.28 -2.74 8.53
CA ALA A 39 7.37 -3.26 9.35
C ALA A 39 8.33 -2.16 9.86
N GLU A 40 8.49 -1.07 9.10
CA GLU A 40 9.34 0.06 9.50
C GLU A 40 8.63 1.04 10.44
N MET A 41 7.41 1.45 10.07
CA MET A 41 6.71 2.61 10.64
C MET A 41 5.55 2.23 11.56
N HIS A 42 5.07 0.98 11.48
CA HIS A 42 3.92 0.48 12.22
C HIS A 42 4.20 -0.93 12.78
N LYS A 43 5.31 -1.09 13.51
CA LYS A 43 5.80 -2.38 14.01
C LYS A 43 4.78 -3.20 14.82
N ASP A 44 3.89 -2.52 15.51
CA ASP A 44 2.84 -3.15 16.34
C ASP A 44 1.55 -3.43 15.55
N MET A 45 1.49 -3.00 14.28
CA MET A 45 0.34 -3.24 13.41
C MET A 45 0.46 -4.62 12.77
N ASN A 46 -0.19 -5.60 13.40
CA ASN A 46 -0.36 -6.92 12.81
C ASN A 46 -1.63 -6.95 11.98
N MET A 47 -1.48 -6.99 10.66
CA MET A 47 -2.58 -6.98 9.70
C MET A 47 -2.47 -8.21 8.80
N SER A 48 -3.58 -8.91 8.58
CA SER A 48 -3.62 -10.00 7.60
C SER A 48 -3.47 -9.46 6.17
N ASP A 49 -3.07 -10.33 5.24
CA ASP A 49 -2.92 -9.93 3.84
C ASP A 49 -4.25 -9.45 3.24
N ASP A 50 -5.39 -10.02 3.66
CA ASP A 50 -6.73 -9.60 3.21
C ASP A 50 -7.13 -8.22 3.73
N GLU A 51 -6.83 -7.92 5.00
CA GLU A 51 -7.06 -6.60 5.57
C GLU A 51 -6.18 -5.55 4.89
N MET A 52 -4.91 -5.90 4.63
CA MET A 52 -3.98 -5.01 3.93
C MET A 52 -4.43 -4.74 2.50
N LYS A 53 -4.88 -5.78 1.79
CA LYS A 53 -5.45 -5.63 0.44
C LYS A 53 -6.67 -4.71 0.46
N LYS A 54 -7.58 -4.87 1.42
CA LYS A 54 -8.75 -3.98 1.56
C LYS A 54 -8.34 -2.54 1.87
N MET A 55 -7.36 -2.34 2.75
CA MET A 55 -6.82 -1.01 3.07
C MET A 55 -6.24 -0.33 1.83
N ILE A 56 -5.38 -1.03 1.09
CA ILE A 56 -4.78 -0.51 -0.14
C ILE A 56 -5.87 -0.20 -1.17
N MET A 57 -6.79 -1.13 -1.44
CA MET A 57 -7.87 -0.90 -2.41
C MET A 57 -8.76 0.29 -2.03
N GLY A 58 -9.02 0.50 -0.74
CA GLY A 58 -9.84 1.62 -0.27
C GLY A 58 -9.15 2.99 -0.39
N GLY A 59 -7.81 3.01 -0.38
CA GLY A 59 -7.02 4.24 -0.39
C GLY A 59 -6.23 4.50 -1.67
N TRP A 60 -6.10 3.52 -2.57
CA TRP A 60 -5.28 3.66 -3.75
C TRP A 60 -5.97 4.47 -4.86
N ARG A 61 -5.17 5.09 -5.72
CA ARG A 61 -5.61 5.84 -6.89
C ARG A 61 -4.88 5.31 -8.11
N LYS A 62 -5.65 5.05 -9.16
CA LYS A 62 -5.12 4.73 -10.49
C LYS A 62 -4.94 6.04 -11.26
N MET A 63 -3.75 6.23 -11.82
CA MET A 63 -3.32 7.39 -12.61
C MET A 63 -3.03 7.00 -14.05
#